data_AF-A0A9X9IQH4-F1
#
_entry.id   AF-A0A9X9IQH4-F1
#
_cell.length_a   1.000
_cell.length_b   1.000
_cell.length_c   1.000
_cell.angle_alpha   90.00
_cell.angle_beta   90.00
_cell.angle_gamma   90.00
#
_symmetry.space_group_name_H-M   'P 1'
#
loop_
_entity.id
_entity.type
_entity.pdbx_description
1 polymer ?
#
loop_
_entity_poly.entity_id
_entity_poly.type
_entity_poly.pdbx_seq_one_letter_code
_entity_poly.pdbx_strand_id
1 'polypeptide(L)'
;MDDLNINSFNALYTLYYRKSFLFAKSYIHDEQVAEDIAAEALIKLWEKLKTDIINSPQAMLLTILKNKSLDYLRLEQNKLNAMSELSELYVRELDIRVSSLEACDPSEIFSEEVNQIIQATLRTLPEQTRRVFKMSRFENKMNKEIAENLGITVKGVEYHISRALKEFRISLKDYLPLFYFFFYFH
;
A
#
# COMPACT_ATOMS: atom_id res chain seq x y z
N MET A 1 17.69 -60.49 -21.95
CA MET A 1 18.65 -59.91 -20.99
C MET A 1 19.30 -58.79 -21.77
N ASP A 2 18.62 -57.65 -21.81
CA ASP A 2 19.00 -56.53 -22.67
C ASP A 2 19.97 -55.63 -21.90
N ASP A 3 21.13 -55.42 -22.50
CA ASP A 3 22.13 -54.46 -22.04
C ASP A 3 21.48 -53.06 -21.96
N LEU A 4 21.21 -52.61 -20.73
CA LEU A 4 20.86 -51.23 -20.41
C LEU A 4 22.04 -50.34 -20.80
N ASN A 5 22.02 -49.83 -22.03
CA ASN A 5 22.95 -48.80 -22.48
C ASN A 5 22.66 -47.52 -21.67
N ILE A 6 23.45 -47.31 -20.61
CA ILE A 6 23.41 -46.17 -19.67
C ILE A 6 23.54 -44.81 -20.38
N ASN A 7 23.89 -44.79 -21.68
CA ASN A 7 24.03 -43.57 -22.48
C ASN A 7 22.72 -43.01 -23.07
N SER A 8 21.59 -43.71 -22.92
CA SER A 8 20.30 -43.19 -23.39
C SER A 8 19.61 -42.29 -22.35
N PHE A 9 19.09 -41.14 -22.80
CA PHE A 9 18.35 -40.22 -21.93
C PHE A 9 17.17 -40.90 -21.23
N ASN A 10 16.45 -41.78 -21.93
CA ASN A 10 15.31 -42.52 -21.37
C ASN A 10 15.68 -43.40 -20.17
N ALA A 11 16.85 -44.05 -20.20
CA ALA A 11 17.32 -44.86 -19.07
C ALA A 11 17.63 -43.97 -17.86
N LEU A 12 18.33 -42.85 -18.09
CA LEU A 12 18.65 -41.86 -17.05
C LEU A 12 17.40 -41.23 -16.44
N TYR A 13 16.42 -40.89 -17.28
CA TYR A 13 15.14 -40.33 -16.86
C TYR A 13 14.35 -41.33 -16.01
N THR A 14 14.17 -42.55 -16.50
CA THR A 14 13.44 -43.62 -15.78
C THR A 14 14.08 -43.92 -14.42
N LEU A 15 15.42 -43.89 -14.34
CA LEU A 15 16.16 -44.22 -13.12
C LEU A 15 16.07 -43.12 -12.06
N TYR A 16 16.13 -41.85 -12.46
CA TYR A 16 16.35 -40.75 -11.51
C TYR A 16 15.18 -39.77 -11.37
N TYR A 17 14.27 -39.66 -12.34
CA TYR A 17 13.25 -38.60 -12.36
C TYR A 17 12.42 -38.53 -11.08
N ARG A 18 11.84 -39.64 -10.62
CA ARG A 18 11.02 -39.65 -9.40
C ARG A 18 11.79 -39.15 -8.18
N LYS A 19 13.05 -39.53 -8.03
CA LYS A 19 13.89 -39.08 -6.90
C LYS A 19 14.27 -37.61 -7.02
N SER A 20 14.61 -37.17 -8.23
CA SER A 20 14.91 -35.76 -8.55
C SER A 20 13.72 -34.86 -8.27
N PHE A 21 12.53 -35.26 -8.72
CA PHE A 21 11.28 -34.55 -8.48
C PHE A 21 10.97 -34.45 -6.99
N LEU A 22 11.01 -35.57 -6.24
CA LEU A 22 10.74 -35.54 -4.81
C LEU A 22 11.75 -34.68 -4.03
N PHE A 23 13.02 -34.70 -4.44
CA PHE A 23 14.04 -33.82 -3.87
C PHE A 23 13.69 -32.35 -4.10
N ALA A 24 13.45 -31.95 -5.35
CA ALA A 24 13.09 -30.57 -5.70
C ALA A 24 11.81 -30.13 -4.97
N LYS A 25 10.77 -30.98 -4.99
CA LYS A 25 9.47 -30.75 -4.33
C LYS A 25 9.61 -30.54 -2.83
N SER A 26 10.54 -31.23 -2.16
CA SER A 26 10.75 -31.07 -0.71
C SER A 26 11.27 -29.70 -0.28
N TYR A 27 11.77 -28.88 -1.22
CA TYR A 27 12.26 -27.53 -0.96
C TYR A 27 11.40 -26.44 -1.60
N ILE A 28 10.91 -26.69 -2.82
CA ILE A 28 10.23 -25.68 -3.64
C ILE A 28 8.75 -25.56 -3.26
N HIS A 29 8.12 -26.66 -2.82
CA HIS A 29 6.68 -26.73 -2.49
C HIS A 29 5.71 -26.33 -3.62
N ASP A 30 6.21 -26.16 -4.84
CA ASP A 30 5.45 -26.02 -6.08
C ASP A 30 5.72 -27.24 -6.96
N GLU A 31 4.66 -27.91 -7.38
CA GLU A 31 4.74 -29.15 -8.14
C GLU A 31 5.28 -28.93 -9.56
N GLN A 32 4.80 -27.91 -10.26
CA GLN A 32 5.20 -27.63 -11.64
C GLN A 32 6.68 -27.22 -11.69
N VAL A 33 7.09 -26.33 -10.79
CA VAL A 33 8.49 -25.88 -10.71
C VAL A 33 9.41 -27.03 -10.31
N ALA A 34 8.96 -27.93 -9.42
CA ALA A 34 9.74 -29.11 -9.06
C ALA A 34 9.91 -30.10 -10.22
N GLU A 35 8.87 -30.28 -11.06
CA GLU A 35 8.95 -31.09 -12.28
C GLU A 35 9.95 -30.50 -13.28
N ASP A 36 9.89 -29.18 -13.51
CA ASP A 36 10.81 -28.46 -14.40
C ASP A 36 12.26 -28.58 -13.93
N ILE A 37 12.53 -28.31 -12.64
CA ILE A 37 13.88 -28.41 -12.07
C ILE A 37 14.41 -29.83 -12.18
N ALA A 38 13.57 -30.84 -11.94
CA ALA A 38 13.97 -32.24 -12.09
C ALA A 38 14.31 -32.60 -13.55
N ALA A 39 13.48 -32.18 -14.51
CA ALA A 39 13.71 -32.42 -15.93
C ALA A 39 14.99 -31.72 -16.43
N GLU A 40 15.15 -30.43 -16.12
CA GLU A 40 16.34 -29.66 -16.51
C GLU A 40 17.62 -30.21 -15.88
N ALA A 41 17.56 -30.69 -14.64
CA ALA A 41 18.71 -31.31 -13.98
C ALA A 41 19.16 -32.59 -14.68
N LEU A 42 18.22 -33.42 -15.13
CA LEU A 42 18.50 -34.65 -15.87
C LEU A 42 19.02 -34.38 -17.28
N ILE A 43 18.46 -33.38 -17.98
CA ILE A 43 18.96 -32.93 -19.28
C ILE A 43 20.42 -32.47 -19.13
N LYS A 44 20.70 -31.62 -18.16
CA LYS A 44 22.06 -31.10 -17.91
C LYS A 44 23.04 -32.21 -17.54
N LEU A 45 22.61 -33.19 -16.74
CA LEU A 45 23.43 -34.35 -16.43
C LEU A 45 23.71 -35.19 -17.68
N TRP A 46 22.69 -35.45 -18.50
CA TRP A 46 22.84 -36.23 -19.73
C TRP A 46 23.78 -35.56 -20.73
N GLU A 47 23.66 -34.24 -20.93
CA GLU A 47 24.60 -33.47 -21.75
C GLU A 47 26.04 -33.59 -21.24
N LYS A 48 26.22 -33.51 -19.91
CA LYS A 48 27.53 -33.65 -19.28
C LYS A 48 28.13 -35.05 -19.43
N LEU A 49 27.32 -36.09 -19.33
CA LEU A 49 27.77 -37.48 -19.54
C LEU A 49 28.19 -37.79 -20.98
N LYS A 50 27.77 -36.98 -21.97
CA LYS A 50 28.25 -37.12 -23.35
C LYS A 50 29.68 -36.64 -23.55
N THR A 51 30.10 -35.65 -22.76
CA THR A 51 31.39 -34.97 -22.96
C THR A 51 32.43 -35.36 -21.92
N ASP A 52 31.99 -35.70 -20.71
CA ASP A 52 32.86 -35.85 -19.55
C ASP A 52 32.78 -37.28 -18.98
N ILE A 53 33.92 -37.85 -18.59
CA ILE A 53 33.96 -39.10 -17.80
C ILE A 53 33.62 -38.75 -16.35
N ILE A 54 32.41 -39.10 -15.92
CA ILE A 54 31.90 -38.74 -14.59
C ILE A 54 31.89 -39.96 -13.67
N ASN A 55 32.69 -39.91 -12.61
CA ASN A 55 32.83 -41.00 -11.64
C ASN A 55 31.56 -41.20 -10.77
N SER A 56 30.78 -40.15 -10.51
CA SER A 56 29.53 -40.24 -9.75
C SER A 56 28.42 -39.36 -10.35
N PRO A 57 27.64 -39.90 -11.31
CA PRO A 57 26.52 -39.19 -11.91
C PRO A 57 25.46 -38.76 -10.88
N GLN A 58 25.27 -39.54 -9.82
CA GLN A 58 24.30 -39.26 -8.75
C GLN A 58 24.71 -38.05 -7.91
N ALA A 59 25.99 -37.95 -7.53
CA ALA A 59 26.49 -36.79 -6.78
C ALA A 59 26.42 -35.51 -7.63
N MET A 60 26.73 -35.63 -8.94
CA MET A 60 26.55 -34.51 -9.87
C MET A 60 25.08 -34.11 -10.00
N LEU A 61 24.16 -35.07 -10.14
CA LEU A 61 22.73 -34.81 -10.22
C LEU A 61 22.21 -34.06 -8.99
N LEU A 62 22.57 -34.52 -7.79
CA LEU A 62 22.21 -33.86 -6.53
C LEU A 62 22.76 -32.43 -6.46
N THR A 63 23.98 -32.21 -6.95
CA THR A 63 24.58 -30.86 -7.02
C THR A 63 23.80 -29.96 -7.97
N ILE A 64 23.40 -30.46 -9.15
CA ILE A 64 22.60 -29.70 -10.12
C ILE A 64 21.23 -29.36 -9.53
N LEU A 65 20.54 -30.34 -8.94
CA LEU A 65 19.24 -30.16 -8.30
C LEU A 65 19.29 -29.15 -7.16
N LYS A 66 20.29 -29.26 -6.28
CA LYS A 66 20.50 -28.33 -5.17
C LYS A 66 20.69 -26.90 -5.69
N ASN A 67 21.56 -26.71 -6.68
CA ASN A 67 21.85 -25.37 -7.20
C ASN A 67 20.62 -24.75 -7.87
N LYS A 68 19.92 -25.52 -8.72
CA LYS A 68 18.67 -25.04 -9.34
C LYS A 68 17.59 -24.68 -8.32
N SER A 69 17.42 -25.51 -7.28
CA SER A 69 16.47 -25.24 -6.20
C SER A 69 16.87 -23.99 -5.41
N LEU A 70 18.15 -23.81 -5.11
CA LEU A 70 18.66 -22.60 -4.44
C LEU A 70 18.47 -21.34 -5.27
N ASP A 71 18.73 -21.41 -6.58
CA ASP A 71 18.57 -20.28 -7.48
C ASP A 71 17.10 -19.83 -7.55
N TYR A 72 16.18 -20.80 -7.64
CA TYR A 72 14.74 -20.53 -7.57
C TYR A 72 14.34 -19.90 -6.22
N LEU A 73 14.75 -20.49 -5.10
CA LEU A 73 14.40 -19.98 -3.77
C LEU A 73 14.98 -18.58 -3.50
N ARG A 74 16.18 -18.27 -4.00
CA ARG A 74 16.76 -16.93 -3.93
C ARG A 74 15.96 -15.91 -4.73
N LEU A 75 15.47 -16.31 -5.90
CA LEU A 75 14.61 -15.45 -6.70
C LEU A 75 13.30 -15.14 -5.97
N GLU A 76 12.67 -16.15 -5.38
CA GLU A 76 11.45 -15.97 -4.57
C GLU A 76 11.70 -15.10 -3.33
N GLN A 77 12.80 -15.34 -2.61
CA GLN A 77 13.18 -14.51 -1.47
C GLN A 77 13.38 -13.04 -1.87
N ASN A 78 14.04 -12.78 -3.00
CA ASN A 78 14.26 -11.42 -3.48
C ASN A 78 12.95 -10.73 -3.87
N LYS A 79 12.01 -11.45 -4.49
CA LYS A 79 10.66 -10.91 -4.79
C LYS A 79 9.94 -10.53 -3.51
N LEU A 80 9.95 -11.41 -2.50
CA LEU A 80 9.32 -11.14 -1.21
C LEU A 80 9.94 -9.93 -0.50
N ASN A 81 11.27 -9.82 -0.51
CA ASN A 81 11.97 -8.67 0.08
C ASN A 81 11.59 -7.36 -0.62
N ALA A 82 11.59 -7.33 -1.95
CA ALA A 82 11.19 -6.14 -2.71
C ALA A 82 9.74 -5.72 -2.43
N MET A 83 8.83 -6.69 -2.28
CA MET A 83 7.44 -6.42 -1.90
C MET A 83 7.33 -5.88 -0.46
N SER A 84 8.13 -6.40 0.47
CA SER A 84 8.19 -5.94 1.85
C SER A 84 8.71 -4.51 1.97
N GLU A 85 9.80 -4.19 1.26
CA GLU A 85 10.37 -2.83 1.22
C GLU A 85 9.34 -1.82 0.68
N LEU A 86 8.63 -2.18 -0.40
CA LEU A 86 7.55 -1.35 -0.93
C LEU A 86 6.42 -1.14 0.08
N SER A 87 6.06 -2.20 0.82
CA SER A 87 5.04 -2.13 1.86
C SER A 87 5.48 -1.22 3.02
N GLU A 88 6.74 -1.28 3.45
CA GLU A 88 7.26 -0.43 4.53
C GLU A 88 7.25 1.06 4.13
N LEU A 89 7.66 1.36 2.89
CA LEU A 89 7.58 2.73 2.35
C LEU A 89 6.14 3.24 2.32
N TYR A 90 5.18 2.40 1.91
CA TYR A 90 3.78 2.76 1.88
C TYR A 90 3.20 3.02 3.27
N VAL A 91 3.52 2.18 4.25
CA VAL A 91 3.11 2.38 5.65
C VAL A 91 3.69 3.68 6.19
N ARG A 92 4.98 3.95 5.96
CA ARG A 92 5.62 5.18 6.39
C ARG A 92 5.01 6.43 5.75
N GLU A 93 4.69 6.36 4.46
CA GLU A 93 4.00 7.44 3.75
C GLU A 93 2.61 7.70 4.36
N LEU A 94 1.84 6.65 4.64
CA LEU A 94 0.55 6.77 5.31
C LEU A 94 0.69 7.40 6.70
N ASP A 95 1.66 6.97 7.51
CA ASP A 95 1.92 7.54 8.83
C ASP A 95 2.26 9.03 8.76
N ILE A 96 3.06 9.44 7.78
CA ILE A 96 3.37 10.87 7.55
C ILE A 96 2.11 11.63 7.17
N ARG A 97 1.28 11.10 6.26
CA ARG A 97 0.03 11.74 5.84
C ARG A 97 -0.95 11.88 7.01
N VAL A 98 -1.10 10.84 7.83
CA VAL A 98 -1.93 10.85 9.03
C VAL A 98 -1.41 11.87 10.03
N SER A 99 -0.13 11.82 10.38
CA SER A 99 0.48 12.74 11.35
C SER A 99 0.37 14.20 10.89
N SER A 100 0.56 14.46 9.59
CA SER A 100 0.39 15.80 9.02
C SER A 100 -1.05 16.30 9.09
N LEU A 101 -2.04 15.41 8.95
CA LEU A 101 -3.44 15.76 9.08
C LEU A 101 -3.84 16.00 10.54
N GLU A 102 -3.35 15.16 11.46
CA GLU A 102 -3.60 15.31 12.90
C GLU A 102 -2.98 16.58 13.48
N ALA A 103 -1.79 16.96 12.98
CA ALA A 103 -1.11 18.20 13.38
C ALA A 103 -1.70 19.47 12.74
N CYS A 104 -2.60 19.34 11.76
CA CYS A 104 -3.23 20.47 11.10
C CYS A 104 -4.34 21.05 11.99
N ASP A 105 -4.04 22.06 12.81
CA ASP A 105 -5.06 22.83 13.54
C ASP A 105 -5.71 23.86 12.59
N PRO A 106 -7.01 23.74 12.28
CA PRO A 106 -7.71 24.70 11.43
C PRO A 106 -7.67 26.15 11.91
N SER A 107 -7.42 26.38 13.20
CA SER A 107 -7.30 27.71 13.79
C SER A 107 -5.94 28.36 13.55
N GLU A 108 -4.89 27.55 13.29
CA GLU A 108 -3.54 28.02 12.95
C GLU A 108 -3.29 28.12 11.44
N ILE A 109 -4.22 27.63 10.61
CA ILE A 109 -4.15 27.73 9.14
C ILE A 109 -4.09 29.20 8.66
N PHE A 110 -4.64 30.13 9.45
CA PHE A 110 -4.76 31.53 9.09
C PHE A 110 -3.60 32.37 9.65
N SER A 111 -3.09 33.31 8.86
CA SER A 111 -2.20 34.34 9.39
C SER A 111 -2.86 35.10 10.54
N GLU A 112 -2.07 35.63 11.47
CA GLU A 112 -2.59 36.34 12.63
C GLU A 112 -3.52 37.50 12.25
N GLU A 113 -3.26 38.16 11.12
CA GLU A 113 -4.10 39.19 10.51
C GLU A 113 -5.49 38.66 10.10
N VAL A 114 -5.54 37.49 9.43
CA VAL A 114 -6.81 36.86 9.03
C VAL A 114 -7.59 36.41 10.26
N ASN A 115 -6.90 35.86 11.27
CA ASN A 115 -7.51 35.50 12.55
C ASN A 115 -8.11 36.73 13.26
N GLN A 116 -7.45 37.88 13.24
CA GLN A 116 -7.99 39.12 13.78
C GLN A 116 -9.26 39.57 13.05
N ILE A 117 -9.28 39.50 11.71
CA ILE A 117 -10.46 39.82 10.90
C ILE A 117 -11.62 38.86 11.23
N ILE A 118 -11.33 37.56 11.39
CA ILE A 118 -12.33 36.56 11.76
C ILE A 118 -12.95 36.89 13.12
N GLN A 119 -12.12 37.13 14.14
CA GLN A 119 -12.61 37.44 15.49
C GLN A 119 -13.37 38.77 15.52
N ALA A 120 -12.91 39.79 14.79
CA ALA A 120 -13.62 41.07 14.66
C ALA A 120 -15.00 40.87 14.02
N THR A 121 -15.07 40.09 12.93
CA THR A 121 -16.33 39.77 12.25
C THR A 121 -17.27 38.98 13.16
N LEU A 122 -16.78 37.97 13.89
CA LEU A 122 -17.62 37.23 14.85
C LEU A 122 -18.26 38.15 15.89
N ARG A 123 -17.55 39.18 16.35
CA ARG A 123 -18.05 40.15 17.34
C ARG A 123 -19.18 41.03 16.79
N THR A 124 -19.22 41.31 15.48
CA THR A 124 -20.32 42.10 14.88
C THR A 124 -21.59 41.29 14.68
N LEU A 125 -21.49 39.95 14.61
CA LEU A 125 -22.64 39.07 14.43
C LEU A 125 -23.54 39.05 15.67
N PRO A 126 -24.89 39.00 15.49
CA PRO A 126 -25.81 38.72 16.58
C PRO A 126 -25.49 37.38 17.25
N GLU A 127 -25.72 37.30 18.57
CA GLU A 127 -25.27 36.19 19.42
C GLU A 127 -25.65 34.81 18.86
N GLN A 128 -26.92 34.63 18.48
CA GLN A 128 -27.40 33.35 17.95
C GLN A 128 -26.70 32.96 16.63
N THR A 129 -26.44 33.91 15.73
CA THR A 129 -25.69 33.63 14.49
C THR A 129 -24.25 33.26 14.79
N ARG A 130 -23.61 33.99 15.71
CA ARG A 130 -22.23 33.72 16.12
C ARG A 130 -22.11 32.31 16.71
N ARG A 131 -23.06 31.93 17.58
CA ARG A 131 -23.08 30.62 18.25
C ARG A 131 -23.29 29.48 17.26
N VAL A 132 -24.28 29.61 16.36
CA VAL A 132 -24.50 28.65 15.27
C VAL A 132 -23.25 28.49 14.40
N PHE A 133 -22.61 29.60 14.01
CA PHE A 133 -21.41 29.55 13.18
C PHE A 133 -20.24 28.85 13.88
N LYS A 134 -20.01 29.13 15.17
CA LYS A 134 -18.95 28.48 15.94
C LYS A 134 -19.15 26.97 16.06
N MET A 135 -20.38 26.54 16.38
CA MET A 135 -20.70 25.12 16.49
C MET A 135 -20.52 24.38 15.15
N SER A 136 -20.86 25.02 14.04
CA SER A 136 -20.67 24.42 12.71
C SER A 136 -19.20 24.37 12.28
N ARG A 137 -18.43 25.45 12.48
CA ARG A 137 -17.10 25.61 11.88
C ARG A 137 -15.91 25.27 12.78
N PHE A 138 -16.04 25.48 14.08
CA PHE A 138 -14.95 25.18 15.03
C PHE A 138 -15.20 23.89 15.81
N GLU A 139 -16.46 23.53 16.04
CA GLU A 139 -16.82 22.29 16.74
C GLU A 139 -17.21 21.16 15.77
N ASN A 140 -17.24 21.41 14.45
CA ASN A 140 -17.60 20.45 13.40
C ASN A 140 -18.95 19.73 13.61
N LYS A 141 -19.91 20.36 14.30
CA LYS A 141 -21.24 19.78 14.53
C LYS A 141 -22.09 19.82 13.26
N MET A 142 -22.90 18.79 13.06
CA MET A 142 -23.86 18.72 11.96
C MET A 142 -25.03 19.69 12.20
N ASN A 143 -25.62 20.24 11.14
CA ASN A 143 -26.73 21.19 11.25
C ASN A 143 -27.92 20.64 12.08
N LYS A 144 -28.17 19.33 12.04
CA LYS A 144 -29.20 18.67 12.86
C LYS A 144 -28.87 18.73 14.35
N GLU A 145 -27.64 18.42 14.72
CA GLU A 145 -27.18 18.48 16.12
C GLU A 145 -27.22 19.91 16.66
N ILE A 146 -26.88 20.90 15.82
CA ILE A 146 -26.97 22.33 16.19
C ILE A 146 -28.43 22.74 16.39
N ALA A 147 -29.33 22.32 15.49
CA ALA A 147 -30.75 22.60 15.57
C ALA A 147 -31.37 22.06 16.86
N GLU A 148 -31.06 20.81 17.21
CA GLU A 148 -31.48 20.16 18.45
C GLU A 148 -30.92 20.87 19.68
N ASN A 149 -29.62 21.19 19.68
CA ASN A 149 -28.94 21.83 20.82
C ASN A 149 -29.49 23.24 21.12
N LEU A 150 -29.84 24.00 20.08
CA LEU A 150 -30.31 25.39 20.20
C LEU A 150 -31.84 25.53 20.17
N GLY A 151 -32.58 24.43 20.01
CA GLY A 151 -34.05 24.44 19.93
C GLY A 151 -34.60 25.20 18.71
N ILE A 152 -33.88 25.20 17.59
CA ILE A 152 -34.30 25.84 16.33
C ILE A 152 -34.46 24.81 15.22
N THR A 153 -35.06 25.20 14.09
CA THR A 153 -35.15 24.31 12.93
C THR A 153 -33.82 24.23 12.19
N VAL A 154 -33.59 23.14 11.45
CA VAL A 154 -32.44 23.00 10.54
C VAL A 154 -32.37 24.16 9.54
N LYS A 155 -33.52 24.60 9.02
CA LYS A 155 -33.61 25.80 8.16
C LYS A 155 -33.19 27.08 8.89
N GLY A 156 -33.46 27.18 10.20
CA GLY A 156 -32.97 28.27 11.04
C GLY A 156 -31.45 28.26 11.18
N VAL A 157 -30.85 27.07 11.35
CA VAL A 157 -29.39 26.90 11.35
C VAL A 157 -28.80 27.37 10.02
N GLU A 158 -29.33 26.91 8.89
CA GLU A 158 -28.91 27.33 7.55
C GLU A 158 -29.01 28.84 7.35
N TYR A 159 -30.11 29.46 7.77
CA TYR A 159 -30.29 30.91 7.73
C TYR A 159 -29.18 31.64 8.50
N HIS A 160 -28.89 31.21 9.73
CA HIS A 160 -27.84 31.82 10.54
C HIS A 160 -26.44 31.62 9.93
N ILE A 161 -26.17 30.44 9.34
CA ILE A 161 -24.92 30.18 8.61
C ILE A 161 -24.79 31.10 7.40
N SER A 162 -25.82 31.19 6.55
CA SER A 162 -25.80 32.07 5.37
C SER A 162 -25.63 33.54 5.77
N ARG A 163 -26.25 33.97 6.87
CA ARG A 163 -26.08 35.33 7.40
C ARG A 163 -24.64 35.59 7.83
N ALA A 164 -24.01 34.67 8.58
CA ALA A 164 -22.60 34.80 8.96
C ALA A 164 -21.68 34.86 7.74
N LEU A 165 -21.86 33.95 6.77
CA LEU A 165 -21.05 33.89 5.56
C LEU A 165 -21.11 35.19 4.73
N LYS A 166 -22.27 35.86 4.71
CA LYS A 166 -22.41 37.16 4.04
C LYS A 166 -21.50 38.22 4.66
N GLU A 167 -21.44 38.29 5.99
CA GLU A 167 -20.57 39.24 6.70
C GLU A 167 -19.09 38.90 6.51
N PHE A 168 -18.73 37.61 6.58
CA PHE A 168 -17.36 37.15 6.31
C PHE A 168 -16.90 37.46 4.90
N ARG A 169 -17.78 37.35 3.90
CA ARG A 169 -17.44 37.68 2.51
C ARG A 169 -17.09 39.17 2.34
N ILE A 170 -17.69 40.04 3.16
CA ILE A 170 -17.40 41.47 3.14
C ILE A 170 -16.07 41.75 3.85
N SER A 171 -15.86 41.16 5.03
CA SER A 171 -14.66 41.42 5.84
C SER A 171 -13.39 40.77 5.29
N LEU A 172 -13.51 39.63 4.60
CA LEU A 172 -12.41 38.91 3.97
C LEU A 172 -12.28 39.19 2.47
N LYS A 173 -12.92 40.25 1.95
CA LYS A 173 -12.97 40.54 0.50
C LYS A 173 -11.58 40.63 -0.15
N ASP A 174 -10.60 41.17 0.57
CA ASP A 174 -9.23 41.37 0.07
C ASP A 174 -8.39 40.07 0.15
N TYR A 175 -8.92 39.05 0.82
CA TYR A 175 -8.37 37.70 0.95
C TYR A 175 -9.16 36.65 0.14
N LEU A 176 -10.12 37.09 -0.69
CA LEU A 176 -11.01 36.22 -1.50
C LEU A 176 -10.32 35.22 -2.45
N PRO A 177 -9.13 35.49 -3.03
CA PRO A 177 -8.44 34.47 -3.84
C PRO A 177 -8.14 33.19 -3.04
N LEU A 178 -7.82 33.33 -1.74
CA LEU A 178 -7.63 32.20 -0.83
C LEU A 178 -8.98 31.59 -0.42
N PHE A 179 -10.02 32.43 -0.26
CA PHE A 179 -11.37 32.00 0.14
C PHE A 179 -12.02 31.02 -0.85
N TYR A 180 -11.88 31.24 -2.17
CA TYR A 180 -12.40 30.30 -3.18
C TYR A 180 -11.65 28.95 -3.16
N PHE A 181 -10.36 28.95 -2.83
CA PHE A 181 -9.58 27.73 -2.71
C PHE A 181 -10.06 26.85 -1.54
N PHE A 182 -10.35 27.46 -0.38
CA PHE A 182 -10.79 26.72 0.81
C PHE A 182 -12.27 26.30 0.81
N PHE A 183 -13.16 27.04 0.13
CA PHE A 183 -14.61 26.76 0.17
C PHE A 183 -15.16 25.97 -1.02
N TYR A 184 -14.42 25.86 -2.14
CA TYR A 184 -14.87 25.15 -3.34
C TYR A 184 -14.13 23.82 -3.58
N PHE A 185 -13.06 23.53 -2.84
CA PHE A 185 -12.31 22.26 -2.85
C PHE A 185 -12.49 21.44 -1.56
N HIS A 186 -13.67 21.50 -0.93
CA HIS A 186 -14.15 20.51 0.05
C HIS A 186 -15.67 20.35 -0.02
#